data_AF-A0A9D9YTU1-F1
#
_entry.id   AF-A0A9D9YTU1-F1
#
_cell.length_a   1.000
_cell.length_b   1.000
_cell.length_c   1.000
_cell.angle_alpha   90.00
_cell.angle_beta   90.00
_cell.angle_gamma   90.00
#
_symmetry.space_group_name_H-M   'P 1'
#
loop_
_entity.id
_entity.type
_entity.pdbx_description
1 polymer ?
#
loop_
_entity_poly.entity_id
_entity_poly.type
_entity_poly.pdbx_seq_one_letter_code
_entity_poly.pdbx_strand_id
1 'polypeptide(L)' 'MEQAVENSQTAAKIAGIMGGMGPEATVDFMARVLAATDAATDQEHIHMLVDHNPRVPDRHASISGSGPDA' A
#
# COMPACT_ATOMS: atom_id res chain seq x y z
N MET A 1 0.95 -31.88 -23.50
CA MET A 1 1.10 -32.53 -22.18
C MET A 1 2.59 -32.62 -21.96
N GLU A 2 3.27 -31.63 -21.37
CA GLU A 2 2.98 -30.99 -20.09
C GLU A 2 3.62 -29.60 -20.10
N GLN A 3 2.78 -28.56 -20.07
CA GLN A 3 3.02 -27.27 -19.43
C GLN A 3 4.42 -26.63 -19.57
N ALA A 4 4.62 -25.87 -20.65
CA ALA A 4 5.49 -24.69 -20.63
C ALA A 4 4.62 -23.43 -20.44
N VAL A 5 3.73 -23.49 -19.44
CA VAL A 5 2.93 -22.35 -18.99
C VAL A 5 3.85 -21.43 -18.19
N GLU A 6 4.06 -20.24 -18.75
CA GLU A 6 4.39 -18.98 -18.05
C GLU A 6 5.68 -18.93 -17.21
N ASN A 7 6.81 -18.71 -17.88
CA ASN A 7 7.83 -17.82 -17.32
C ASN A 7 7.72 -16.44 -17.99
N SER A 8 6.66 -15.71 -17.65
CA SER A 8 6.73 -14.25 -17.73
C SER A 8 7.70 -13.82 -16.63
N GLN A 9 8.89 -13.34 -17.02
CA GLN A 9 9.75 -12.58 -16.12
C GLN A 9 8.90 -11.48 -15.50
N THR A 10 8.39 -11.72 -14.30
CA THR A 10 7.49 -10.77 -13.66
C THR A 10 8.40 -9.67 -13.18
N ALA A 11 8.41 -8.55 -13.91
CA ALA A 11 9.01 -7.31 -13.43
C ALA A 11 8.61 -7.13 -11.95
N ALA A 12 9.58 -6.77 -11.11
CA ALA A 12 9.36 -6.63 -9.68
C ALA A 12 8.07 -5.83 -9.43
N LYS A 13 7.11 -6.44 -8.72
CA LYS A 13 5.79 -5.84 -8.49
C LYS A 13 5.93 -4.65 -7.55
N ILE A 14 5.18 -3.59 -7.84
CA ILE A 14 5.15 -2.37 -7.02
C ILE A 14 3.91 -2.43 -6.13
N ALA A 15 4.07 -2.21 -4.83
CA ALA A 15 2.97 -2.10 -3.90
C ALA A 15 2.41 -0.66 -3.91
N GLY A 16 1.17 -0.48 -4.35
CA GLY A 16 0.45 0.79 -4.25
C GLY A 16 -0.28 0.90 -2.92
N ILE A 17 -0.07 1.99 -2.19
CA ILE A 17 -0.67 2.23 -0.87
C ILE A 17 -1.48 3.52 -0.94
N MET A 18 -2.81 3.39 -0.81
CA MET A 18 -3.73 4.52 -0.66
C MET A 18 -3.88 4.84 0.83
N GLY A 19 -3.13 5.84 1.29
CA GLY A 19 -3.04 6.23 2.69
C GLY A 19 -3.68 7.58 3.00
N GLY A 20 -3.28 8.18 4.12
CA GLY A 20 -3.81 9.47 4.61
C GLY A 20 -5.05 9.36 5.50
N MET A 21 -5.55 8.15 5.74
CA MET A 21 -6.83 7.88 6.43
C MET A 21 -6.67 7.07 7.75
N GLY A 22 -5.84 7.45 8.71
CA GLY A 22 -5.18 8.75 8.89
C GLY A 22 -3.68 8.78 8.59
N PRO A 23 -3.04 9.97 8.70
CA PRO A 23 -1.62 10.15 8.43
C PRO A 23 -0.72 9.22 9.23
N GLU A 24 -0.90 9.18 10.55
CA GLU A 24 -0.06 8.36 11.44
C GLU A 24 -0.22 6.87 11.15
N ALA A 25 -1.45 6.42 10.84
CA ALA A 25 -1.69 5.02 10.47
C ALA A 25 -0.94 4.63 9.19
N THR A 26 -0.77 5.56 8.26
CA THR A 26 -0.01 5.32 7.02
C THR A 26 1.48 5.18 7.31
N VAL A 27 2.02 6.00 8.22
CA VAL A 27 3.43 5.91 8.66
C VAL A 27 3.68 4.63 9.44
N ASP A 28 2.79 4.28 10.37
CA ASP A 28 2.86 3.02 11.12
C ASP A 28 2.79 1.80 10.18
N PHE A 29 1.93 1.84 9.16
CA PHE A 29 1.88 0.79 8.14
C PHE A 29 3.22 0.63 7.41
N MET A 30 3.82 1.73 6.93
CA MET A 30 5.13 1.67 6.28
C MET A 30 6.20 1.08 7.21
N ALA A 31 6.22 1.49 8.47
CA ALA A 31 7.16 0.96 9.47
C ALA A 31 6.98 -0.55 9.69
N ARG A 32 5.73 -1.04 9.75
CA ARG A 32 5.43 -2.48 9.85
C ARG A 32 5.85 -3.25 8.62
N VAL A 33 5.64 -2.70 7.42
CA VAL A 33 6.09 -3.33 6.18
C VAL A 33 7.62 -3.47 6.18
N LEU A 34 8.35 -2.41 6.54
CA LEU A 34 9.80 -2.46 6.66
C LEU A 34 10.25 -3.53 7.66
N ALA A 35 9.65 -3.58 8.85
CA ALA A 35 10.00 -4.54 9.89
C ALA A 35 9.64 -6.00 9.55
N ALA A 36 8.61 -6.21 8.73
CA ALA A 36 8.16 -7.54 8.30
C ALA A 36 8.82 -8.01 7.00
N THR A 37 9.56 -7.14 6.29
CA THR A 37 10.26 -7.50 5.07
C THR A 37 11.60 -8.14 5.44
N ASP A 38 11.79 -9.40 5.04
CA ASP A 38 13.08 -10.07 5.15
C ASP A 38 14.03 -9.53 4.07
N ALA A 39 14.81 -8.53 4.43
CA ALA A 39 15.77 -7.85 3.57
C ALA A 39 17.10 -7.70 4.31
N ALA A 40 18.19 -8.10 3.65
CA ALA A 40 19.55 -7.91 4.14
C ALA A 40 20.16 -6.58 3.69
N THR A 41 19.58 -5.96 2.64
CA THR A 41 20.01 -4.68 2.08
C THR A 41 18.81 -3.78 1.78
N ASP A 42 19.03 -2.47 1.70
CA ASP A 42 17.97 -1.50 1.39
C ASP A 42 17.28 -1.79 0.03
N GLN A 43 18.03 -2.31 -0.94
CA GLN A 43 17.55 -2.63 -2.29
C GLN A 43 16.65 -3.87 -2.34
N GLU A 44 16.67 -4.71 -1.31
CA GLU A 44 15.83 -5.90 -1.19
C GLU A 44 14.44 -5.58 -0.60
N HIS A 45 14.22 -4.35 -0.10
CA HIS A 45 12.93 -3.94 0.39
C HIS A 45 11.87 -3.82 -0.71
N ILE A 46 10.61 -3.93 -0.31
CA ILE A 46 9.45 -3.80 -1.20
C ILE A 46 9.41 -2.38 -1.78
N HIS A 47 9.38 -2.28 -3.12
CA HIS A 47 9.11 -1.02 -3.80
C HIS A 47 7.66 -0.60 -3.56
N MET A 48 7.48 0.51 -2.85
CA MET A 48 6.18 1.07 -2.47
C MET A 48 5.94 2.43 -3.14
N LEU A 49 4.75 2.63 -3.70
CA LEU A 49 4.22 3.94 -4.06
C LEU A 49 3.11 4.30 -3.08
N VAL A 50 3.32 5.36 -2.29
CA VAL A 50 2.39 5.76 -1.24
C VAL A 50 1.72 7.07 -1.61
N ASP A 51 0.40 7.04 -1.79
CA ASP A 51 -0.43 8.25 -1.83
C ASP A 51 -0.84 8.60 -0.40
N HIS A 52 -0.16 9.59 0.19
CA HIS A 52 -0.42 10.07 1.54
C HIS A 52 -1.36 11.29 1.48
N ASN A 53 -2.65 11.03 1.26
CA ASN A 53 -3.64 12.09 1.06
C ASN A 53 -4.60 12.25 2.26
N PRO A 54 -4.32 13.15 3.22
CA PRO A 54 -5.23 13.42 4.34
C PRO A 54 -6.47 14.23 3.97
N ARG A 55 -6.60 14.66 2.71
CA ARG A 55 -7.75 15.45 2.24
C ARG A 55 -8.93 14.56 1.84
N VAL A 56 -8.75 13.24 1.85
CA VAL A 56 -9.86 12.30 1.68
C VAL A 56 -10.89 12.58 2.80
N PRO A 57 -12.18 12.74 2.45
CA PRO A 57 -13.23 13.02 3.42
C PRO A 57 -13.30 12.03 4.59
N ASP A 58 -13.85 12.51 5.71
CA ASP A 58 -14.10 11.67 6.89
C ASP A 58 -15.04 10.51 6.52
N ARG A 59 -14.52 9.29 6.60
CA ARG A 59 -15.27 8.08 6.22
C ARG A 59 -16.44 7.79 7.15
N HIS A 60 -16.35 8.15 8.44
CA HIS A 60 -17.47 8.00 9.36
C HIS A 60 -18.60 8.99 9.01
N ALA A 61 -18.24 10.23 8.64
CA ALA A 61 -19.21 11.22 8.19
C ALA A 61 -19.86 10.81 6.84
N SER A 62 -19.07 10.26 5.91
CA SER A 62 -19.60 9.71 4.65
C SER A 62 -20.59 8.57 4.90
N ILE A 63 -20.22 7.56 5.71
CA ILE A 63 -21.09 6.40 6.01
C ILE A 63 -22.36 6.81 6.74
N SER A 64 -22.28 7.80 7.63
CA SER A 64 -23.46 8.32 8.36
C SER A 64 -24.31 9.30 7.55
N GLY A 65 -23.89 9.66 6.33
CA GLY A 65 -24.57 10.62 5.46
C GLY A 65 -24.49 12.08 5.95
N SER A 66 -23.64 12.37 6.94
CA SER A 66 -23.46 13.71 7.51
C SER A 66 -22.30 14.49 6.87
N GLY A 67 -21.58 13.88 5.92
CA GLY A 67 -20.43 14.47 5.23
C GLY A 67 -20.40 14.08 3.74
N PRO A 68 -19.46 14.68 2.97
CA PRO A 68 -19.29 14.33 1.57
C PRO A 68 -18.77 12.90 1.41
N ASP A 69 -19.02 12.31 0.24
CA ASP A 69 -18.52 10.98 -0.11
C ASP A 69 -16.99 10.95 -0.08
N ALA A 70 -16.44 9.90 0.51
CA ALA A 70 -15.00 9.67 0.64
C ALA A 70 -14.39 9.00 -0.60
#